data_AF-A0AA90U2G7-F1
#
_entry.id   AF-A0AA90U2G7-F1
#
_cell.length_a   1.000
_cell.length_b   1.000
_cell.length_c   1.000
_cell.angle_alpha   90.00
_cell.angle_beta   90.00
_cell.angle_gamma   90.00
#
_symmetry.space_group_name_H-M   'P 1'
#
loop_
_entity.id
_entity.type
_entity.pdbx_description
1 polymer ?
#
loop_
_entity_poly.entity_id
_entity_poly.type
_entity_poly.pdbx_seq_one_letter_code
_entity_poly.pdbx_strand_id
1 'polypeptide(L)'
;MYFLLESKFDDDTGVLERKRVHADGVVYIGKEANNIDEQELDVKKAQEFVNKQEIMRKILELSQKQAEIWGVSRSRFQGIKERMRVNGDLNLSTPAVKRLVEYIYSNN
;
A
#
# COMPACT_ATOMS: atom_id res chain seq x y z
N MET A 1 -23.08 20.81 -12.60
CA MET A 1 -22.71 19.71 -13.51
C MET A 1 -22.15 20.33 -14.77
N TYR A 2 -20.83 20.30 -14.95
CA TYR A 2 -20.07 19.88 -16.14
C TYR A 2 -18.59 19.88 -15.73
N PHE A 3 -17.93 18.75 -15.96
CA PHE A 3 -16.47 18.57 -15.86
C PHE A 3 -15.81 19.24 -17.07
N LEU A 4 -14.63 19.84 -16.88
CA LEU A 4 -13.44 19.75 -17.73
C LEU A 4 -12.46 20.87 -17.34
N LEU A 5 -11.32 20.50 -16.76
CA LEU A 5 -10.09 21.20 -17.08
C LEU A 5 -9.00 20.17 -17.32
N GLU A 6 -9.04 19.65 -18.54
CA GLU A 6 -7.86 19.14 -19.22
C GLU A 6 -6.81 20.25 -19.16
N SER A 7 -5.75 20.08 -18.37
CA SER A 7 -4.57 20.95 -18.44
C SER A 7 -3.40 20.11 -18.91
N LYS A 8 -3.41 19.80 -20.21
CA LYS A 8 -2.17 19.54 -20.95
C LYS A 8 -1.67 20.88 -21.46
N PHE A 9 -0.72 21.44 -20.71
CA PHE A 9 0.17 22.54 -21.10
C PHE A 9 -0.53 23.79 -21.61
N ASP A 10 -0.84 24.69 -20.69
CA ASP A 10 -1.11 26.09 -21.01
C ASP A 10 0.16 26.88 -20.72
N ASP A 11 0.68 27.51 -21.78
CA ASP A 11 1.75 28.50 -21.80
C ASP A 11 3.20 28.06 -21.44
N ASP A 12 4.18 28.83 -21.91
CA ASP A 12 5.63 28.57 -21.93
C ASP A 12 6.29 28.42 -20.53
N THR A 13 5.51 28.31 -19.46
CA THR A 13 5.99 28.18 -18.08
C THR A 13 5.10 27.22 -17.30
N GLY A 14 5.51 25.95 -17.21
CA GLY A 14 4.91 24.99 -16.30
C GLY A 14 5.18 25.38 -14.85
N VAL A 15 4.13 25.69 -14.08
CA VAL A 15 4.25 25.93 -12.64
C VAL A 15 4.54 24.61 -11.93
N LEU A 16 5.79 24.42 -11.52
CA LEU A 16 6.24 23.24 -10.79
C LEU A 16 6.02 23.42 -9.29
N GLU A 17 4.91 22.91 -8.77
CA GLU A 17 4.72 22.83 -7.32
C GLU A 17 5.62 21.74 -6.72
N ARG A 18 6.50 22.12 -5.77
CA ARG A 18 7.33 21.16 -5.03
C ARG A 18 6.46 20.34 -4.07
N LYS A 19 6.18 19.10 -4.44
CA LYS A 19 5.63 18.10 -3.52
C LYS A 19 6.77 17.50 -2.68
N ARG A 20 6.68 17.58 -1.35
CA ARG A 20 7.61 16.87 -0.46
C ARG A 20 7.29 15.37 -0.52
N VAL A 21 8.13 14.62 -1.23
CA VAL A 21 8.05 13.15 -1.29
C VAL A 21 9.00 12.60 -0.22
N HIS A 22 8.49 11.74 0.66
CA HIS A 22 9.32 10.96 1.57
C HIS A 22 9.75 9.70 0.80
N ALA A 23 11.02 9.60 0.46
CA ALA A 23 11.54 8.48 -0.34
C ALA A 23 12.18 7.44 0.60
N ASP A 24 11.59 6.24 0.63
CA ASP A 24 12.17 5.09 1.35
C ASP A 24 13.35 4.45 0.60
N GLY A 25 13.62 4.88 -0.64
CA GLY A 25 14.74 4.40 -1.45
C GLY A 25 14.93 5.20 -2.73
N VAL A 26 16.16 5.18 -3.26
CA VAL A 26 16.55 5.83 -4.51
C VAL A 26 17.04 4.75 -5.47
N VAL A 27 16.42 4.65 -6.65
CA VAL A 27 16.90 3.80 -7.74
C VAL A 27 17.51 4.71 -8.80
N TYR A 28 18.81 4.54 -9.04
CA TYR A 28 19.54 5.30 -10.05
C TYR A 28 19.36 4.61 -11.41
N ILE A 29 18.52 5.20 -12.25
CA ILE A 29 18.39 4.82 -13.67
C ILE A 29 19.26 5.82 -14.43
N GLY A 30 20.52 5.44 -14.70
CA GLY A 30 21.46 6.28 -15.42
C GLY A 30 20.96 6.62 -16.82
N LYS A 31 21.24 7.83 -17.30
CA LYS A 31 20.83 8.31 -18.64
C LYS A 31 21.50 7.58 -19.82
N GLU A 32 22.36 6.60 -19.54
CA GLU A 32 23.03 5.78 -20.55
C GLU A 32 22.28 4.49 -20.90
N ALA A 33 21.04 4.32 -20.42
CA ALA A 33 20.17 3.21 -20.84
C ALA A 33 19.49 3.52 -22.19
N ASN A 34 20.27 3.72 -23.25
CA ASN A 34 19.77 3.92 -24.61
C ASN A 34 19.41 2.62 -25.34
N ASN A 35 19.39 1.47 -24.66
CA ASN A 35 18.97 0.17 -25.20
C ASN A 35 17.88 -0.46 -24.31
N ILE A 36 16.74 0.23 -24.18
CA ILE A 36 15.54 -0.28 -23.51
C ILE A 36 14.72 -1.26 -24.38
N ASP A 37 15.18 -1.58 -25.59
CA ASP A 37 14.44 -2.44 -26.51
C ASP A 37 14.58 -3.95 -26.25
N GLU A 38 15.50 -4.42 -25.40
CA GLU A 38 15.76 -5.86 -25.24
C GLU A 38 16.01 -6.33 -23.80
N GLN A 39 15.54 -5.59 -22.80
CA GLN A 39 15.35 -6.19 -21.48
C GLN A 39 13.86 -6.35 -21.22
N GLU A 40 13.39 -7.59 -21.19
CA GLU A 40 12.19 -7.92 -20.44
C GLU A 40 12.46 -7.46 -19.00
N LEU A 41 12.00 -6.26 -18.65
CA LEU A 41 11.77 -5.91 -17.27
C LEU A 41 10.96 -7.08 -16.71
N ASP A 42 11.51 -7.85 -15.78
CA ASP A 42 10.75 -8.87 -15.06
C ASP A 42 9.76 -8.14 -14.15
N VAL A 43 8.67 -7.65 -14.77
CA VAL A 43 7.58 -6.90 -14.15
C VAL A 43 6.84 -7.76 -13.12
N LYS A 44 7.17 -9.05 -13.00
CA LYS A 44 6.55 -9.99 -12.06
C LYS A 44 7.05 -9.84 -10.63
N LYS A 45 8.17 -9.15 -10.39
CA LYS A 45 8.38 -8.52 -9.08
C LYS A 45 7.72 -7.16 -9.10
N ALA A 46 6.39 -7.15 -9.23
CA ALA A 46 5.61 -6.04 -8.72
C ALA A 46 6.13 -5.82 -7.30
N GLN A 47 6.87 -4.73 -7.10
CA GLN A 47 7.34 -4.34 -5.81
C GLN A 47 6.07 -3.94 -5.07
N GLU A 48 5.42 -4.91 -4.43
CA GLU A 48 4.19 -4.70 -3.68
C GLU A 48 4.53 -3.75 -2.54
N PHE A 49 4.27 -2.47 -2.76
CA PHE A 49 4.33 -1.47 -1.71
C PHE A 49 3.19 -1.77 -0.74
N VAL A 50 3.49 -2.60 0.26
CA VAL A 50 2.51 -2.97 1.29
C VAL A 50 2.21 -1.74 2.13
N ASN A 51 1.05 -1.11 1.88
CA ASN A 51 0.58 0.01 2.67
C ASN A 51 0.11 -0.48 4.06
N LYS A 52 1.05 -0.56 5.00
CA LYS A 52 0.79 -0.99 6.38
C LYS A 52 -0.30 -0.15 7.05
N GLN A 53 -0.34 1.16 6.83
CA GLN A 53 -1.33 2.04 7.44
C GLN A 53 -2.75 1.70 6.95
N GLU A 54 -2.90 1.46 5.64
CA GLU A 54 -4.19 1.06 5.08
C GLU A 54 -4.66 -0.30 5.61
N ILE A 55 -3.75 -1.27 5.67
CA ILE A 55 -4.03 -2.60 6.27
C ILE A 55 -4.48 -2.44 7.71
N MET A 56 -3.76 -1.62 8.49
CA MET A 56 -4.09 -1.40 9.89
C MET A 56 -5.49 -0.80 10.05
N ARG A 57 -5.84 0.21 9.24
CA ARG A 57 -7.17 0.81 9.23
C ARG A 57 -8.24 -0.24 8.91
N LYS A 58 -8.07 -1.02 7.84
CA LYS A 58 -9.03 -2.07 7.45
C LYS A 58 -9.20 -3.11 8.57
N ILE A 59 -8.12 -3.53 9.22
CA ILE A 59 -8.17 -4.46 10.37
C ILE A 59 -8.90 -3.83 11.58
N LEU A 60 -8.74 -2.53 11.82
CA LEU A 60 -9.45 -1.82 12.88
C LEU A 60 -10.96 -1.70 12.62
N GLU A 61 -11.37 -1.60 11.36
CA GLU A 61 -12.76 -1.52 10.92
C GLU A 61 -13.46 -2.90 10.89
N LEU A 62 -12.72 -4.00 10.79
CA LEU A 62 -13.28 -5.34 10.81
C LEU A 62 -14.07 -5.65 12.09
N SER A 63 -15.22 -6.29 11.89
CA SER A 63 -16.02 -6.83 12.98
C SER A 63 -15.38 -8.09 13.57
N GLN A 64 -15.65 -8.33 14.86
CA GLN A 64 -15.20 -9.54 15.55
C GLN A 64 -15.70 -10.83 14.85
N LYS A 65 -16.94 -10.80 14.36
CA LYS A 65 -17.58 -11.93 13.68
C LYS A 65 -16.86 -12.29 12.37
N GLN A 66 -16.47 -11.29 11.58
CA GLN A 66 -15.71 -11.51 10.35
C GLN A 66 -14.34 -12.11 10.64
N ALA A 67 -13.63 -11.60 11.66
CA ALA A 67 -12.34 -12.14 12.06
C ALA A 67 -12.42 -13.62 12.49
N GLU A 68 -13.51 -14.02 13.18
CA GLU A 68 -13.75 -15.41 13.56
C GLU A 68 -14.04 -16.31 12.37
N ILE A 69 -14.85 -15.85 11.40
CA ILE A 69 -15.09 -16.56 10.12
C ILE A 69 -13.77 -16.79 9.38
N TRP A 70 -12.82 -15.86 9.50
CA TRP A 70 -11.48 -15.93 8.90
C TRP A 70 -10.45 -16.71 9.74
N GLY A 71 -10.90 -17.43 10.77
CA GLY A 71 -10.04 -18.31 11.56
C GLY A 71 -9.12 -17.57 12.55
N VAL A 72 -9.51 -16.37 12.97
CA VAL A 72 -8.83 -15.62 14.03
C VAL A 72 -9.75 -15.52 15.25
N SER A 73 -9.33 -16.14 16.36
CA SER A 73 -10.11 -16.13 17.60
C SER A 73 -10.29 -14.72 18.17
N ARG A 74 -11.37 -14.52 18.95
CA ARG A 74 -11.67 -13.25 19.62
C ARG A 74 -10.51 -12.67 20.43
N SER A 75 -9.94 -13.44 21.33
CA SER A 75 -8.82 -12.98 22.16
C SER A 75 -7.62 -12.56 21.31
N ARG A 76 -7.32 -13.33 20.26
CA ARG A 76 -6.21 -13.04 19.35
C ARG A 76 -6.46 -11.78 18.53
N PHE A 77 -7.67 -11.60 18.01
CA PHE A 77 -8.06 -10.41 17.26
C PHE A 77 -8.00 -9.16 18.13
N GLN A 78 -8.55 -9.21 19.36
CA GLN A 78 -8.45 -8.08 20.29
C GLN A 78 -7.00 -7.74 20.65
N GLY A 79 -6.16 -8.75 20.90
CA GLY A 79 -4.73 -8.53 21.15
C GLY A 79 -3.99 -7.92 19.96
N ILE A 80 -4.41 -8.21 18.72
CA ILE A 80 -3.88 -7.55 17.52
C ILE A 80 -4.27 -6.07 17.52
N LYS A 81 -5.57 -5.75 17.70
CA LYS A 81 -6.06 -4.36 17.73
C LYS A 81 -5.40 -3.54 18.84
N GLU A 82 -5.20 -4.15 20.00
CA GLU A 82 -4.56 -3.50 21.13
C GLU A 82 -3.11 -3.13 20.82
N ARG A 83 -2.32 -4.06 20.27
CA ARG A 83 -0.94 -3.76 19.85
C ARG A 83 -0.87 -2.65 18.81
N MET A 84 -1.83 -2.59 17.88
CA MET A 84 -1.87 -1.52 16.88
C MET A 84 -2.15 -0.16 17.51
N ARG A 85 -2.99 -0.11 18.56
CA ARG A 85 -3.31 1.14 19.29
C ARG A 85 -2.17 1.59 20.20
N VAL A 86 -1.48 0.66 20.85
CA VAL A 86 -0.40 0.96 21.80
C VAL A 86 0.93 1.22 21.08
N ASN A 87 1.31 0.33 20.18
CA ASN A 87 2.63 0.40 19.53
C ASN A 87 2.60 1.16 18.20
N GLY A 88 1.42 1.41 17.63
CA GLY A 88 1.30 2.06 16.32
C GLY A 88 1.86 1.24 15.14
N ASP A 89 2.16 -0.04 15.35
CA ASP A 89 2.74 -0.93 14.33
C ASP A 89 2.04 -2.30 14.31
N LEU A 90 2.19 -2.99 13.18
CA LEU A 90 1.61 -4.31 12.92
C LEU A 90 2.65 -5.23 12.29
N ASN A 91 2.95 -6.33 12.98
CA ASN A 91 3.80 -7.37 12.43
C ASN A 91 3.02 -8.27 11.44
N LEU A 92 3.23 -7.99 10.16
CA LEU A 92 2.64 -8.70 9.02
C LEU A 92 3.12 -10.16 8.87
N SER A 93 4.24 -10.55 9.49
CA SER A 93 4.76 -11.92 9.35
C SER A 93 3.99 -12.94 10.21
N THR A 94 3.20 -12.46 11.17
CA THR A 94 2.49 -13.35 12.09
C THR A 94 1.35 -14.10 11.38
N PRO A 95 1.15 -15.41 11.64
CA PRO A 95 0.17 -16.22 10.88
C PRO A 95 -1.27 -15.68 10.93
N ALA A 96 -1.69 -15.11 12.05
CA ALA A 96 -3.03 -14.54 12.16
C ALA A 96 -3.17 -13.23 11.39
N VAL A 97 -2.13 -12.39 11.34
CA VAL A 97 -2.16 -11.15 10.57
C VAL A 97 -2.12 -11.47 9.08
N LYS A 98 -1.30 -12.44 8.65
CA LYS A 98 -1.29 -12.92 7.26
C LYS A 98 -2.68 -13.34 6.78
N ARG A 99 -3.39 -14.16 7.55
CA ARG A 99 -4.78 -14.55 7.24
C ARG A 99 -5.68 -13.33 7.06
N LEU A 100 -5.69 -12.39 8.01
CA LEU A 100 -6.51 -11.18 7.90
C LEU A 100 -6.18 -10.37 6.64
N VAL A 101 -4.89 -10.25 6.33
CA VAL A 101 -4.39 -9.51 5.15
C VAL A 101 -4.80 -10.20 3.85
N GLU A 102 -4.62 -11.52 3.75
CA GLU A 102 -5.04 -12.32 2.59
C GLU A 102 -6.53 -12.14 2.31
N TYR A 103 -7.38 -12.20 3.34
CA TYR A 103 -8.82 -11.99 3.17
C TYR A 103 -9.16 -10.55 2.79
N ILE A 104 -8.46 -9.56 3.34
CA ILE A 104 -8.63 -8.15 2.97
C ILE A 104 -8.34 -7.93 1.48
N TYR A 105 -7.27 -8.52 0.95
CA TYR A 105 -6.92 -8.36 -0.46
C TYR A 105 -7.73 -9.27 -1.39
N SER A 106 -8.26 -10.38 -0.89
CA SER A 106 -9.09 -11.30 -1.69
C SER A 106 -10.54 -10.86 -1.86
N ASN A 107 -11.01 -9.88 -1.06
CA ASN A 107 -12.39 -9.37 -1.08
C ASN A 107 -12.49 -7.91 -1.60
N ASN A 108 -11.45 -7.42 -2.26
CA ASN A 108 -11.32 -6.06 -2.76
C ASN A 108 -11.07 -6.08 -4.26
#